data_AF-A0A0C2MN34-F1
#
_entry.id   AF-A0A0C2MN34-F1
#
_cell.length_a   1.000
_cell.length_b   1.000
_cell.length_c   1.000
_cell.angle_alpha   90.00
_cell.angle_beta   90.00
_cell.angle_gamma   90.00
#
_symmetry.space_group_name_H-M   'P 1'
#
loop_
_entity.id
_entity.type
_entity.pdbx_description
1 polymer ?
#
loop_
_entity_poly.entity_id
_entity_poly.type
_entity_poly.pdbx_seq_one_letter_code
_entity_poly.pdbx_strand_id
1 'polypeptide(L)'
;MRFPIPINLSDSNLLKRYKKILHSTYLFFRGGSCCSVCVGTNDMDDDDLYLNIHCVVEYIQKSLPGGMDSIYTMGLKAQNSPNLPIYKSGAMIVHEEQD
;
A
#
# COMPACT_ATOMS: atom_id res chain seq x y z
N MET A 1 1.94 11.86 -7.39
CA MET A 1 3.35 12.05 -7.82
C MET A 1 3.69 10.96 -8.82
N ARG A 2 4.26 11.32 -9.98
CA ARG A 2 4.77 10.36 -10.97
C ARG A 2 6.29 10.40 -10.91
N PHE A 3 6.90 9.30 -10.48
CA PHE A 3 8.35 9.14 -10.49
C PHE A 3 8.74 8.21 -11.63
N PRO A 4 9.86 8.45 -12.31
CA PRO A 4 10.37 7.49 -13.29
C PRO A 4 10.75 6.20 -12.58
N ILE A 5 10.32 5.07 -13.14
CA ILE A 5 10.67 3.74 -12.64
C ILE A 5 11.84 3.23 -13.49
N PRO A 6 13.00 2.91 -12.88
CA PRO A 6 14.13 2.39 -13.63
C PRO A 6 13.80 0.99 -14.16
N ILE A 7 14.02 0.78 -15.46
CA ILE A 7 13.86 -0.52 -16.12
C ILE A 7 15.19 -1.00 -16.69
N ASN A 8 15.49 -2.29 -16.50
CA ASN A 8 16.67 -2.92 -17.11
C ASN A 8 16.28 -3.47 -18.49
N LEU A 9 16.82 -2.89 -19.55
CA LEU A 9 16.52 -3.28 -20.93
C LEU A 9 17.19 -4.59 -21.35
N SER A 10 18.21 -5.05 -20.60
CA SER A 10 18.93 -6.29 -20.89
C SER A 10 18.28 -7.54 -20.28
N ASP A 11 17.13 -7.39 -19.61
CA ASP A 11 16.40 -8.48 -18.98
C ASP A 11 15.66 -9.32 -20.03
N SER A 12 15.83 -10.64 -20.01
CA SER A 12 15.21 -11.57 -20.96
C SER A 12 13.67 -11.59 -20.87
N ASN A 13 13.12 -11.18 -19.72
CA ASN A 13 11.67 -11.15 -19.46
C ASN A 13 11.11 -9.72 -19.36
N LEU A 14 11.68 -8.78 -20.13
CA LEU A 14 11.32 -7.36 -20.10
C LEU A 14 9.81 -7.11 -20.24
N LEU A 15 9.14 -7.74 -21.21
CA LEU A 15 7.69 -7.54 -21.45
C LEU A 15 6.83 -7.95 -20.25
N LYS A 16 7.18 -9.06 -19.59
CA LYS A 16 6.45 -9.55 -18.40
C LYS A 16 6.61 -8.56 -17.25
N ARG A 17 7.83 -8.05 -17.05
CA ARG A 17 8.13 -7.08 -15.99
C ARG A 17 7.48 -5.73 -16.25
N TYR A 18 7.46 -5.29 -17.50
CA TYR A 18 6.78 -4.07 -17.93
C TYR A 18 5.28 -4.11 -17.62
N LYS A 19 4.60 -5.19 -18.03
CA LYS A 19 3.18 -5.41 -17.69
C LYS A 19 2.97 -5.42 -16.17
N LYS A 20 3.84 -6.12 -15.43
CA LYS A 20 3.76 -6.13 -13.96
C LYS A 20 3.85 -4.72 -13.37
N ILE A 21 4.80 -3.90 -13.83
CA ILE A 21 4.99 -2.53 -13.33
C ILE A 21 3.75 -1.67 -13.60
N LEU A 22 3.14 -1.78 -14.79
CA LEU A 22 1.93 -1.02 -15.13
C LEU A 22 0.72 -1.39 -14.26
N HIS A 23 0.63 -2.63 -13.79
CA HIS A 23 -0.45 -3.14 -12.94
C HIS A 23 -0.06 -3.23 -11.46
N SER A 24 1.00 -2.56 -11.02
CA SER A 24 1.44 -2.56 -9.62
C SER A 24 1.43 -1.15 -9.05
N THR A 25 1.32 -1.07 -7.72
CA THR A 25 1.62 0.17 -6.99
C THR A 25 3.07 0.18 -6.52
N TYR A 26 3.56 1.36 -6.16
CA TYR A 26 4.94 1.55 -5.71
C TYR A 26 4.97 2.07 -4.28
N LEU A 27 5.68 1.34 -3.42
CA LEU A 27 6.01 1.76 -2.07
C LEU A 27 7.49 2.13 -2.03
N PHE A 28 7.77 3.37 -1.63
CA PHE A 28 9.15 3.84 -1.48
C PHE A 28 9.46 4.08 -0.01
N PHE A 29 10.32 3.24 0.55
CA PHE A 29 10.84 3.42 1.91
C PHE A 29 11.83 4.58 1.90
N ARG A 30 11.39 5.74 2.39
CA ARG A 30 12.26 6.89 2.62
C ARG A 30 12.92 6.78 3.99
N GLY A 31 14.07 7.43 4.16
CA GLY A 31 14.66 7.61 5.50
C GLY A 31 13.70 8.40 6.39
N GLY A 32 12.97 7.72 7.26
CA GLY A 32 11.90 8.25 8.10
C GLY A 32 11.00 7.13 8.62
N SER A 33 10.06 7.48 9.51
CA SER A 33 9.14 6.52 10.14
C SER A 33 7.79 6.35 9.43
N CYS A 34 7.53 7.13 8.38
CA CYS A 34 6.24 7.12 7.68
C CYS A 34 6.44 7.02 6.16
N CYS A 35 5.68 6.11 5.55
CA CYS A 35 5.59 5.93 4.11
C CYS A 35 4.12 5.93 3.70
N SER A 36 3.83 6.32 2.46
CA SER A 36 2.49 6.25 1.89
C SER A 36 2.54 5.55 0.53
N VAL A 37 1.46 4.85 0.21
CA VAL A 37 1.28 4.12 -1.04
C VAL A 37 -0.12 4.37 -1.56
N CYS A 38 -0.23 4.57 -2.87
CA CYS A 38 -1.52 4.78 -3.53
C CYS A 38 -2.10 3.41 -3.88
N VAL A 39 -3.21 3.02 -3.24
CA VAL A 39 -3.82 1.70 -3.40
C VAL A 39 -4.92 1.67 -4.46
N GLY A 40 -5.39 2.83 -4.91
CA GLY A 40 -6.44 2.93 -5.93
C GLY A 40 -6.88 4.37 -6.18
N THR A 41 -7.94 4.51 -6.97
CA THR A 41 -8.63 5.78 -7.27
C THR A 41 -10.10 5.67 -6.89
N ASN A 42 -10.79 6.80 -6.69
CA ASN A 42 -12.21 6.81 -6.33
C ASN A 42 -13.13 6.24 -7.42
N ASP A 43 -12.62 6.06 -8.65
CA ASP A 43 -13.36 5.48 -9.77
C ASP A 43 -13.25 3.94 -9.84
N MET A 44 -12.52 3.31 -8.91
CA MET A 44 -12.43 1.85 -8.79
C MET A 44 -13.60 1.29 -7.99
N ASP A 45 -13.93 0.03 -8.24
CA ASP A 45 -14.91 -0.70 -7.45
C ASP A 45 -14.42 -0.93 -6.01
N ASP A 46 -15.36 -1.00 -5.07
CA ASP A 46 -15.06 -1.18 -3.65
C ASP A 46 -14.38 -2.53 -3.37
N ASP A 47 -14.77 -3.59 -4.08
CA ASP A 47 -14.17 -4.93 -3.93
C ASP A 47 -12.71 -4.93 -4.41
N ASP A 48 -12.45 -4.30 -5.55
CA ASP A 48 -11.10 -4.15 -6.11
C ASP A 48 -10.20 -3.31 -5.17
N LEU A 49 -10.77 -2.25 -4.58
CA LEU A 49 -10.04 -1.40 -3.64
C LEU A 49 -9.69 -2.17 -2.35
N TYR A 50 -10.64 -2.94 -1.82
CA TYR A 50 -10.41 -3.82 -0.67
C TYR A 50 -9.28 -4.83 -0.93
N LEU A 51 -9.33 -5.51 -2.09
CA LEU A 51 -8.29 -6.46 -2.48
C LEU A 51 -6.91 -5.81 -2.59
N ASN A 52 -6.85 -4.61 -3.18
CA ASN A 52 -5.60 -3.85 -3.27
C ASN A 52 -5.05 -3.47 -1.89
N ILE A 53 -5.90 -3.02 -0.97
CA ILE A 53 -5.50 -2.70 0.41
C ILE A 53 -4.95 -3.95 1.09
N HIS A 54 -5.67 -5.07 1.01
CA HIS A 54 -5.24 -6.34 1.61
C HIS A 54 -3.88 -6.81 1.07
N CYS A 55 -3.71 -6.81 -0.25
CA CYS A 55 -2.45 -7.19 -0.89
C CYS A 55 -1.27 -6.30 -0.45
N VAL A 56 -1.51 -5.00 -0.29
CA VAL A 56 -0.49 -4.05 0.16
C VAL A 56 -0.11 -4.29 1.61
N VAL A 57 -1.08 -4.53 2.50
CA VAL A 57 -0.80 -4.85 3.91
C VAL A 57 0.02 -6.12 4.04
N GLU A 58 -0.35 -7.19 3.31
CA GLU A 58 0.43 -8.43 3.29
C GLU A 58 1.86 -8.22 2.78
N TYR A 59 2.02 -7.41 1.73
CA TYR A 59 3.33 -7.11 1.17
C TYR A 59 4.20 -6.33 2.17
N ILE A 60 3.62 -5.34 2.86
CA ILE A 60 4.33 -4.54 3.86
C ILE A 60 4.80 -5.42 5.02
N GLN A 61 3.92 -6.31 5.52
CA GLN A 61 4.27 -7.25 6.60
C GLN A 61 5.44 -8.15 6.23
N LYS A 62 5.54 -8.60 4.97
CA LYS A 62 6.64 -9.44 4.49
C LYS A 62 7.92 -8.64 4.19
N SER A 63 7.80 -7.36 3.87
CA SER A 63 8.92 -6.53 3.41
C SER A 63 9.67 -5.83 4.54
N LEU A 64 9.02 -5.60 5.69
CA LEU A 64 9.63 -4.89 6.83
C LEU A 64 10.45 -5.84 7.72
N PRO A 65 11.65 -5.43 8.16
CA PRO A 65 12.42 -6.18 9.15
C PRO A 65 11.74 -6.07 10.52
N GLY A 66 11.00 -7.11 10.91
CA GLY A 66 10.16 -7.15 12.13
C GLY A 66 8.65 -7.18 11.84
N GLY A 67 8.26 -7.21 10.57
CA GLY A 67 6.88 -7.45 10.14
C GLY A 67 5.86 -6.48 10.70
N MET A 68 4.76 -7.01 11.25
CA MET A 68 3.65 -6.20 11.76
C MET A 68 4.01 -5.47 13.07
N ASP A 69 4.89 -6.05 13.89
CA ASP A 69 5.30 -5.49 15.17
C ASP A 69 6.08 -4.18 15.02
N SER A 70 6.72 -4.00 13.85
CA SER A 70 7.42 -2.76 13.50
C SER A 70 6.49 -1.63 13.08
N ILE A 71 5.20 -1.91 12.84
CA ILE A 71 4.23 -0.92 12.38
C ILE A 71 3.52 -0.34 13.60
N TYR A 72 3.65 0.98 13.82
CA TYR A 72 2.95 1.65 14.91
C TYR A 72 1.51 2.03 14.54
N THR A 73 1.29 2.57 13.34
CA THR A 73 -0.04 2.98 12.85
C THR A 73 -0.16 2.76 11.35
N MET A 74 -1.38 2.44 10.89
CA MET A 74 -1.76 2.57 9.49
C MET A 74 -3.07 3.34 9.40
N GLY A 75 -3.20 4.12 8.34
CA GLY A 75 -4.41 4.86 8.04
C GLY A 75 -4.64 4.99 6.55
N LEU A 76 -5.89 5.23 6.20
CA LEU A 76 -6.35 5.46 4.84
C LEU A 76 -6.77 6.93 4.72
N LYS A 77 -6.37 7.55 3.60
CA LYS A 77 -6.80 8.90 3.26
C LYS A 77 -7.02 9.03 1.77
N ALA A 78 -8.03 9.79 1.39
CA ALA A 78 -8.13 10.36 0.05
C ALA A 78 -7.18 11.56 -0.07
N GLN A 79 -7.09 12.16 -1.26
CA GLN A 79 -6.17 13.29 -1.50
C GLN A 79 -6.42 14.45 -0.53
N ASN A 80 -7.68 14.84 -0.35
CA ASN A 80 -8.11 15.98 0.47
C ASN A 80 -8.93 15.60 1.70
N SER A 81 -8.80 14.37 2.21
CA SER A 81 -9.50 13.95 3.43
C SER A 81 -8.57 13.91 4.65
N PRO A 82 -9.14 13.99 5.86
CA PRO A 82 -8.48 13.52 7.07
C PRO A 82 -8.06 12.05 6.91
N ASN A 83 -7.04 11.66 7.68
CA ASN A 83 -6.57 10.28 7.73
C ASN A 83 -7.45 9.46 8.67
N LEU A 84 -8.07 8.41 8.14
CA LEU A 84 -8.84 7.43 8.90
C LEU A 84 -7.88 6.33 9.40
N PRO A 85 -7.60 6.24 10.71
CA PRO A 85 -6.74 5.19 11.24
C PRO A 85 -7.45 3.83 11.15
N ILE A 86 -6.78 2.84 10.56
CA ILE A 86 -7.29 1.46 10.42
C ILE A 86 -6.51 0.46 11.28
N TYR A 87 -5.32 0.85 11.76
CA TYR A 87 -4.49 0.03 12.62
C TYR A 87 -3.66 0.93 13.54
N LYS A 88 -3.52 0.51 14.80
CA LYS A 88 -2.62 1.12 15.76
C LYS A 88 -2.10 0.05 16.73
N SER A 89 -0.79 -0.06 16.84
CA SER A 89 -0.12 -0.95 17.77
C SER A 89 -0.55 -0.64 19.21
N GLY A 90 -1.04 -1.66 19.91
CA GLY A 90 -1.52 -1.55 21.30
C GLY A 90 -2.94 -0.97 21.48
N ALA A 91 -3.67 -0.67 20.40
CA ALA A 91 -5.07 -0.26 20.50
C ALA A 91 -5.99 -1.33 19.89
N MET A 92 -6.96 -1.81 20.68
CA MET A 92 -8.11 -2.56 20.19
C MET A 92 -9.00 -1.58 19.41
N ILE A 93 -9.03 -1.69 18.08
CA ILE A 93 -9.97 -0.92 17.27
C ILE A 93 -11.24 -1.76 17.20
N VAL A 94 -12.27 -1.33 17.92
CA VAL A 94 -13.61 -1.94 17.92
C VAL A 94 -14.18 -1.84 16.52
N HIS A 95 -14.50 -2.99 15.92
CA HIS A 95 -15.43 -3.04 14.80
C HIS A 95 -16.82 -2.73 15.36
N GLU A 96 -17.29 -1.50 15.21
CA GLU A 96 -18.74 -1.24 15.19
C GLU A 96 -19.23 -1.64 13.80
N GLU A 97 -19.60 -2.92 13.65
CA GLU A 97 -20.69 -3.27 12.73
C GLU A 97 -21.96 -2.60 13.30
N GLN A 98 -22.51 -1.61 12.60
CA GLN A 98 -23.88 -1.17 12.84
C GLN A 98 -24.81 -2.05 11.98
N ASP A 99 -25.67 -2.79 12.68
CA ASP A 99 -26.87 -3.48 12.20
C ASP A 99 -27.79 -2.61 11.32
#